data_AF-A0A2E5MFH6-F1
#
_entry.id   AF-A0A2E5MFH6-F1
#
_cell.length_a   1.000
_cell.length_b   1.000
_cell.length_c   1.000
_cell.angle_alpha   90.00
_cell.angle_beta   90.00
_cell.angle_gamma   90.00
#
_symmetry.space_group_name_H-M   'P 1'
#
loop_
_entity.id
_entity.type
_entity.pdbx_description
1 polymer ?
#
loop_
_entity_poly.entity_id
_entity_poly.type
_entity_poly.pdbx_seq_one_letter_code
_entity_poly.pdbx_strand_id
1 'polypeptide(L)'
;MRLFLFFTLSFLIIFSSCKKEEIPTPIEPLKVQETYQSIKNILEINCINCHSASGSASFLDLTLYIYVKTYLYGNNSFTDRISSDDEFYRMPPSGDLSEEEKNRLIDWVNTGYL
;
A
#
# COMPACT_ATOMS: atom_id res chain seq x y z
N MET A 1 0.70 -22.51 -65.29
CA MET A 1 -0.15 -22.10 -64.13
C MET A 1 -0.26 -23.14 -63.00
N ARG A 2 0.68 -24.09 -62.87
CA ARG A 2 0.70 -25.06 -61.75
C ARG A 2 2.00 -25.06 -60.93
N LEU A 3 3.02 -24.32 -61.36
CA LEU A 3 4.33 -24.27 -60.71
C LEU A 3 4.46 -23.15 -59.67
N PHE A 4 3.59 -22.13 -59.73
CA PHE A 4 3.55 -21.04 -58.74
C PHE A 4 2.68 -21.35 -57.51
N LEU A 5 1.91 -22.45 -57.53
CA LEU A 5 1.02 -22.84 -56.43
C LEU A 5 1.69 -23.67 -55.33
N PHE A 6 2.93 -24.12 -55.54
CA PHE A 6 3.67 -24.90 -54.53
C PHE A 6 4.58 -24.04 -53.65
N PHE A 7 4.86 -22.79 -54.04
CA PHE A 7 5.81 -21.95 -53.30
C PHE A 7 5.18 -21.21 -52.11
N THR A 8 3.84 -21.22 -51.98
CA THR A 8 3.11 -20.50 -50.93
C THR A 8 2.86 -21.34 -49.66
N LEU A 9 3.25 -22.62 -49.62
CA LEU A 9 2.92 -23.51 -48.50
C LEU A 9 4.08 -23.83 -47.55
N SER A 10 5.30 -23.33 -47.81
CA SER A 10 6.50 -23.72 -47.03
C SER A 10 7.17 -22.58 -46.27
N PHE A 11 6.45 -21.49 -45.95
CA PHE A 11 6.98 -20.39 -45.15
C PHE A 11 6.19 -20.15 -43.86
N LEU A 12 5.80 -21.22 -43.17
CA LEU A 12 4.95 -21.13 -41.98
C LEU A 12 5.34 -22.13 -40.89
N ILE A 13 6.63 -22.39 -40.68
CA ILE A 13 7.10 -23.15 -39.51
C ILE A 13 8.46 -22.62 -39.05
N ILE A 14 8.47 -21.43 -38.45
CA ILE A 14 9.56 -21.03 -37.54
C ILE A 14 8.96 -20.25 -36.36
N PHE A 15 8.06 -20.90 -35.59
CA PHE A 15 7.81 -20.44 -34.23
C PHE A 15 8.92 -20.99 -33.35
N SER A 16 9.91 -20.12 -33.12
CA SER A 16 11.00 -20.30 -32.18
C SER A 16 10.46 -20.70 -30.80
N SER A 17 10.78 -21.91 -30.36
CA SER A 17 10.53 -22.38 -28.99
C SER A 17 11.55 -21.74 -28.05
N CYS A 18 11.31 -20.49 -27.64
CA CYS A 18 11.97 -19.92 -26.47
C CYS A 18 11.51 -20.70 -25.23
N LYS A 19 12.37 -21.58 -24.70
CA LYS A 19 12.23 -22.01 -23.31
C LYS A 19 12.54 -20.78 -22.45
N LYS A 20 11.53 -20.21 -21.81
CA LYS A 20 11.76 -19.28 -20.70
C LYS A 20 12.48 -20.08 -19.60
N GLU A 21 13.75 -19.79 -19.42
CA GLU A 21 14.47 -20.25 -18.24
C GLU A 21 13.98 -19.33 -17.12
N GLU A 22 13.25 -19.90 -16.15
CA GLU A 22 12.79 -19.14 -14.98
C GLU A 22 14.03 -18.81 -14.15
N ILE A 23 14.54 -17.60 -14.33
CA ILE A 23 15.57 -17.02 -13.47
C ILE A 23 15.00 -17.08 -12.04
N PRO A 24 15.68 -17.74 -11.08
CA PRO A 24 15.20 -17.73 -9.70
C PRO A 24 15.08 -16.28 -9.25
N THR A 25 13.85 -15.89 -8.90
CA THR A 25 13.55 -14.58 -8.35
C THR A 25 14.57 -14.27 -7.26
N PRO A 26 15.28 -13.12 -7.33
CA PRO A 26 16.08 -12.65 -6.21
C PRO A 26 15.19 -12.69 -4.97
N ILE A 27 15.66 -13.35 -3.92
CA ILE A 27 14.96 -13.37 -2.63
C ILE A 27 15.01 -11.93 -2.14
N GLU A 28 13.94 -11.17 -2.41
CA GLU A 28 13.76 -9.85 -1.83
C GLU A 28 13.86 -10.02 -0.31
N PRO A 29 14.69 -9.22 0.39
CA PRO A 29 14.73 -9.27 1.84
C PRO A 29 13.29 -9.12 2.32
N LEU A 30 12.80 -10.12 3.07
CA LEU A 30 11.43 -10.17 3.55
C LEU A 30 11.12 -8.85 4.27
N LYS A 31 10.43 -7.94 3.58
CA LYS A 31 9.96 -6.70 4.19
C LYS A 31 9.04 -7.12 5.33
N VAL A 32 9.41 -6.76 6.57
CA VAL A 32 8.57 -7.04 7.73
C VAL A 32 7.26 -6.30 7.50
N GLN A 33 6.20 -7.07 7.32
CA GLN A 33 4.88 -6.55 7.06
C GLN A 33 4.31 -5.94 8.35
N GLU A 34 3.89 -4.69 8.30
CA GLU A 34 3.27 -4.05 9.46
C GLU A 34 1.88 -4.65 9.76
N THR A 35 1.53 -4.70 11.04
CA THR A 35 0.24 -5.16 11.57
C THR A 35 -0.32 -4.11 12.50
N TYR A 36 -1.61 -4.17 12.83
CA TYR A 36 -2.20 -3.25 13.81
C TYR A 36 -1.42 -3.24 15.13
N GLN A 37 -0.93 -4.41 15.57
CA GLN A 37 -0.16 -4.54 16.80
C GLN A 37 1.20 -3.83 16.72
N SER A 38 1.88 -3.86 15.57
CA SER A 38 3.19 -3.21 15.41
C SER A 38 3.07 -1.68 15.33
N ILE A 39 1.96 -1.16 14.80
CA ILE A 39 1.71 0.29 14.69
C ILE A 39 0.91 0.88 15.85
N LYS A 40 0.36 0.04 16.75
CA LYS A 40 -0.53 0.45 17.86
C LYS A 40 0.06 1.60 18.69
N ASN A 41 1.33 1.50 19.06
CA ASN A 41 2.00 2.52 19.86
C ASN A 41 2.09 3.87 19.12
N ILE A 42 2.27 3.86 17.79
CA ILE A 42 2.27 5.09 16.98
C ILE A 42 0.89 5.75 17.04
N LEU A 43 -0.19 4.98 16.90
CA LEU A 43 -1.56 5.50 17.00
C LEU A 43 -1.86 6.05 18.39
N GLU A 44 -1.47 5.32 19.45
CA GLU A 44 -1.70 5.71 20.83
C GLU A 44 -1.03 7.03 21.19
N ILE A 45 0.22 7.23 20.78
CA ILE A 45 0.99 8.43 21.08
C ILE A 45 0.55 9.61 20.21
N ASN A 46 0.40 9.39 18.91
CA ASN A 46 0.32 10.49 17.94
C ASN A 46 -1.10 10.81 17.48
N CYS A 47 -2.08 9.92 17.67
CA CYS A 47 -3.41 10.06 17.06
C CYS A 47 -4.55 10.12 18.08
N ILE A 48 -4.55 9.23 19.08
CA ILE A 48 -5.71 8.99 19.95
C ILE A 48 -6.11 10.21 20.81
N ASN A 49 -5.16 11.08 21.17
CA ASN A 49 -5.46 12.28 21.95
C ASN A 49 -6.56 13.15 21.30
N CYS A 50 -6.54 13.27 19.98
CA CYS A 50 -7.58 13.96 19.21
C CYS A 50 -8.66 12.99 18.72
N HIS A 51 -8.28 11.77 18.35
CA HIS A 51 -9.15 10.76 17.74
C HIS A 51 -9.66 9.72 18.75
N SER A 52 -10.22 10.21 19.85
CA SER A 52 -10.91 9.40 20.86
C SER A 52 -12.29 9.99 21.14
N ALA A 53 -13.15 9.25 21.85
CA ALA A 53 -14.49 9.73 22.22
C ALA A 53 -14.50 11.10 22.92
N SER A 54 -13.43 11.45 23.65
CA SER A 54 -13.27 12.74 24.34
C SER A 54 -12.42 13.76 23.58
N GLY A 55 -11.82 13.37 22.44
CA GLY A 55 -10.92 14.21 21.67
C GLY A 55 -11.63 15.20 20.75
N SER A 56 -10.88 16.17 20.24
CA SER A 56 -11.38 17.21 19.33
C SER A 56 -11.84 16.66 17.97
N ALA A 57 -11.36 15.48 17.58
CA ALA A 57 -11.72 14.77 16.36
C ALA A 57 -12.49 13.46 16.66
N SER A 58 -13.29 13.45 17.72
CA SER A 58 -14.07 12.29 18.20
C SER A 58 -15.04 11.69 17.18
N PHE A 59 -15.41 12.45 16.14
CA PHE A 59 -16.19 11.94 15.01
C PHE A 59 -15.45 10.84 14.23
N LEU A 60 -14.13 10.73 14.39
CA LEU A 60 -13.28 9.68 13.82
C LEU A 60 -12.46 9.06 14.96
N ASP A 61 -13.02 8.02 15.57
CA ASP A 61 -12.39 7.29 16.67
C ASP A 61 -11.32 6.30 16.15
N LEU A 62 -10.09 6.40 16.66
CA LEU A 62 -8.96 5.53 16.32
C LEU A 62 -8.53 4.60 17.49
N THR A 63 -9.32 4.54 18.56
CA THR A 63 -8.97 3.75 19.76
C THR A 63 -9.09 2.24 19.56
N LEU A 64 -9.93 1.79 18.63
CA LEU A 64 -10.15 0.37 18.35
C LEU A 64 -9.91 0.07 16.87
N TYR A 65 -9.23 -1.06 16.60
CA TYR A 65 -8.96 -1.54 15.24
C TYR A 65 -10.18 -1.51 14.32
N ILE A 66 -11.35 -1.92 14.81
CA ILE A 66 -12.57 -1.98 14.00
C ILE A 66 -13.00 -0.59 13.49
N TYR A 67 -12.81 0.46 14.29
CA TYR A 67 -13.11 1.83 13.89
C TYR A 67 -12.08 2.34 12.90
N VAL A 68 -10.79 2.12 13.19
CA VAL A 68 -9.68 2.48 12.29
C VAL A 68 -9.91 1.86 10.90
N LYS A 69 -10.18 0.56 10.84
CA LYS A 69 -10.43 -0.16 9.57
C LYS A 69 -11.62 0.40 8.79
N THR A 70 -12.69 0.78 9.48
CA THR A 70 -13.90 1.32 8.83
C THR A 70 -13.63 2.64 8.11
N TYR A 71 -12.80 3.51 8.70
CA TYR A 71 -12.43 4.79 8.08
C TYR A 71 -11.45 4.62 6.92
N LEU A 72 -10.51 3.69 7.05
CA LEU A 72 -9.49 3.47 6.03
C LEU A 72 -10.02 2.78 4.77
N TYR A 73 -11.14 2.04 4.85
CA TYR A 73 -11.74 1.36 3.70
C TYR A 73 -12.44 2.32 2.71
N GLY A 74 -12.75 3.55 3.12
CA GLY A 74 -13.61 4.46 2.36
C GLY A 74 -12.92 5.64 1.67
N ASN A 75 -11.69 5.99 2.07
CA ASN A 75 -11.02 7.18 1.56
C ASN A 75 -9.49 7.08 1.79
N ASN A 76 -8.68 7.33 0.75
CA ASN A 76 -7.22 7.42 0.87
C ASN A 76 -6.75 8.59 1.74
N SER A 77 -7.69 9.35 2.31
CA SER A 77 -7.41 10.53 3.12
C SER A 77 -6.45 10.26 4.28
N PHE A 78 -6.37 9.05 4.84
CA PHE A 78 -5.42 8.80 5.93
C PHE A 78 -3.97 9.01 5.47
N THR A 79 -3.56 8.33 4.40
CA THR A 79 -2.22 8.48 3.82
C THR A 79 -1.98 9.92 3.37
N ASP A 80 -2.97 10.52 2.71
CA ASP A 80 -2.86 11.92 2.25
C ASP A 80 -2.62 12.90 3.41
N ARG A 81 -3.29 12.69 4.56
CA ARG A 81 -3.17 13.56 5.74
C ARG A 81 -1.82 13.40 6.42
N ILE A 82 -1.32 12.18 6.60
CA ILE A 82 -0.04 11.96 7.29
C ILE A 82 1.18 12.32 6.43
N SER A 83 1.00 12.38 5.11
CA SER A 83 2.05 12.76 4.15
C SER A 83 1.99 14.23 3.72
N SER A 84 1.00 15.01 4.18
CA SER A 84 0.87 16.40 3.75
C SER A 84 1.77 17.35 4.54
N ASP A 85 2.28 18.37 3.84
CA ASP A 85 3.00 19.49 4.45
C ASP A 85 2.08 20.70 4.77
N ASP A 86 0.84 20.71 4.27
CA ASP A 86 -0.13 21.77 4.49
C ASP A 86 -0.59 21.77 5.96
N GLU A 87 -0.28 22.82 6.71
CA GLU A 87 -0.60 22.94 8.14
C GLU A 87 -2.09 22.86 8.49
N PHE A 88 -2.98 23.17 7.53
CA PHE A 88 -4.42 23.09 7.71
C PHE A 88 -5.00 21.72 7.34
N TYR A 89 -4.21 20.87 6.68
CA TYR A 89 -4.66 19.56 6.21
C TYR A 89 -3.94 18.41 6.91
N ARG A 90 -2.64 18.56 7.18
CA ARG A 90 -1.77 17.52 7.72
C ARG A 90 -2.21 17.00 9.07
N MET A 91 -1.91 15.73 9.32
CA MET A 91 -2.13 15.09 10.62
C MET A 91 -0.86 14.37 11.07
N PRO A 92 -0.41 14.56 12.33
CA PRO A 92 -0.96 15.49 13.33
C PRO A 92 -0.76 16.97 12.94
N PRO A 93 -1.60 17.92 13.40
CA PRO A 93 -1.48 19.34 13.04
C PRO A 93 -0.12 19.97 13.37
N SER A 94 0.47 19.54 14.51
CA SER A 94 1.79 19.95 14.99
C SER A 94 2.97 19.25 14.30
N GLY A 95 2.72 18.23 13.47
CA GLY A 95 3.78 17.54 12.69
C GLY A 95 4.56 16.47 13.47
N ASP A 96 3.90 15.76 14.39
CA ASP A 96 4.59 14.89 15.37
C ASP A 96 5.08 13.54 14.82
N LEU A 97 4.77 13.19 13.57
CA LEU A 97 5.21 11.92 12.98
C LEU A 97 6.58 12.04 12.32
N SER A 98 7.52 11.20 12.74
CA SER A 98 8.76 10.96 11.99
C SER A 98 8.50 10.30 10.64
N GLU A 99 9.44 10.44 9.70
CA GLU A 99 9.35 9.78 8.39
C GLU A 99 9.28 8.25 8.52
N GLU A 100 9.94 7.67 9.52
CA GLU A 100 9.83 6.23 9.81
C GLU A 100 8.41 5.86 10.22
N GLU A 101 7.80 6.58 11.15
CA GLU A 101 6.42 6.32 11.59
C GLU A 101 5.42 6.49 10.44
N LYS A 102 5.57 7.53 9.61
CA LYS A 102 4.76 7.71 8.39
C LYS A 102 4.87 6.49 7.50
N ASN A 103 6.08 6.05 7.17
CA ASN A 103 6.30 4.91 6.29
C ASN A 103 5.69 3.62 6.83
N ARG A 104 5.77 3.38 8.15
CA ARG A 104 5.17 2.21 8.79
C ARG A 104 3.64 2.24 8.75
N LEU A 105 3.04 3.40 9.02
CA LEU A 105 1.59 3.59 8.90
C LEU A 105 1.11 3.40 7.45
N ILE A 106 1.85 3.94 6.47
CA ILE A 106 1.55 3.79 5.03
C ILE A 106 1.68 2.34 4.59
N ASP A 107 2.71 1.63 5.05
CA ASP A 107 2.88 0.20 4.75
C ASP A 107 1.72 -0.63 5.30
N TRP A 108 1.34 -0.38 6.55
CA TRP A 108 0.19 -1.04 7.17
C TRP A 108 -1.12 -0.78 6.40
N VAL A 109 -1.31 0.45 5.91
CA VAL A 109 -2.45 0.82 5.07
C VAL A 109 -2.44 0.06 3.74
N ASN A 110 -1.30 0.08 3.04
CA ASN A 110 -1.16 -0.50 1.71
C ASN A 110 -1.22 -2.03 1.70
N THR A 111 -0.91 -2.67 2.83
CA THR A 111 -1.02 -4.13 3.00
C THR A 111 -2.42 -4.60 3.38
N GLY A 112 -3.38 -3.67 3.50
CA GLY A 112 -4.79 -4.00 3.74
C GLY A 112 -5.20 -4.01 5.21
N TYR A 113 -4.50 -3.24 6.05
CA TYR A 113 -4.82 -3.04 7.47
C TYR A 113 -4.80 -4.35 8.27
N LEU A 114 -3.72 -5.10 8.11
CA LEU A 114 -3.55 -6.44 8.69
C LEU A 114 -3.43 -6.42 10.23
#